data_AF-C7NDM3-F1
#
_entry.id   AF-C7NDM3-F1
#
_cell.length_a   1.000
_cell.length_b   1.000
_cell.length_c   1.000
_cell.angle_alpha   90.00
_cell.angle_beta   90.00
_cell.angle_gamma   90.00
#
_symmetry.space_group_name_H-M   'P 1'
#
loop_
_entity.id
_entity.type
_entity.pdbx_description
1 polymer ?
#
loop_
_entity_poly.entity_id
_entity_poly.type
_entity_poly.pdbx_seq_one_letter_code
_entity_poly.pdbx_strand_id
1 'polypeptide(L)'
;MKYLKYLLSFALLILIIIFFGIMFSSNIVSIMAKTKHSEFKNVKFSVKNHEMIFDNFVVNGKNLGKGRATVGIIRTGLFKIMPKLTLSNLKLEDVNLDKVYNDKNSQIDTFTNKIDSLTAQEKTDKTTDDFIKETTGKVTDLTTNTDNFINSKVKNIEKINTLKKDYGEITDLKNKAQKIIELNNEIKPLVQAINAEKENIEKNISEIELERDITLTNVSNNLTKLEKEISLNDFNNINSSGNAQNMNLYIFLDKGKNLETSLNNALKATSLVREIKELNILISDININNGKIKVSGLNGDISKINGEILLDSNTKALVNGQNNDYIITYNKDTLNTKTLFTANKISSIIEYSKNDLLEGKVMKLSSELILENNNFKNLNRTVLTDEEKTLLTKKIENLRNNNYQQIMTKYEEDNKNIETLIDNVYAQKNKLDKLQRDLLSLGTIITTGQPATAINENDSQNNNSTINILNNSNSSNTNAENQNTSKNSSKNSNRINIGQ
;
A
#
# COMPACT_ATOMS: atom_id res chain seq x y z
N MET A 1 48.63 -43.98 12.15
CA MET A 1 49.42 -43.83 10.90
C MET A 1 48.85 -42.83 9.89
N LYS A 2 47.54 -42.82 9.56
CA LYS A 2 46.98 -41.86 8.57
C LYS A 2 47.24 -40.39 8.94
N TYR A 3 46.96 -39.97 10.17
CA TYR A 3 47.22 -38.60 10.65
C TYR A 3 48.70 -38.20 10.65
N LEU A 4 49.60 -39.13 11.01
CA LEU A 4 51.04 -38.89 11.02
C LEU A 4 51.60 -38.71 9.60
N LYS A 5 51.04 -39.42 8.61
CA LYS A 5 51.38 -39.23 7.18
C LYS A 5 50.95 -37.85 6.67
N TYR A 6 49.77 -37.36 7.05
CA TYR A 6 49.33 -36.00 6.68
C TYR A 6 50.20 -34.92 7.34
N LEU A 7 50.56 -35.10 8.61
CA LEU A 7 51.43 -34.17 9.34
C LEU A 7 52.85 -34.12 8.74
N LEU A 8 53.43 -35.28 8.44
CA LEU A 8 54.76 -35.38 7.83
C LEU A 8 54.76 -34.83 6.40
N SER A 9 53.71 -35.07 5.62
CA SER A 9 53.55 -34.48 4.29
C SER A 9 53.41 -32.95 4.35
N PHE A 10 52.74 -32.41 5.36
CA PHE A 10 52.60 -30.97 5.57
C PHE A 10 53.94 -30.34 5.99
N ALA A 11 54.68 -30.98 6.90
CA ALA A 11 56.01 -30.53 7.32
C ALA A 11 57.02 -30.56 6.16
N LEU A 12 56.99 -31.60 5.32
CA LEU A 12 57.84 -31.71 4.14
C LEU A 12 57.48 -30.64 3.08
N LEU A 13 56.19 -30.34 2.90
CA LEU A 13 55.73 -29.26 2.02
C LEU A 13 56.27 -27.90 2.46
N ILE A 14 56.20 -27.60 3.76
CA ILE A 14 56.77 -26.38 4.36
C ILE A 14 58.28 -26.32 4.11
N LEU A 15 59.00 -27.43 4.28
CA LEU A 15 60.44 -27.50 4.05
C LEU A 15 60.81 -27.22 2.57
N ILE A 16 60.06 -27.79 1.63
CA ILE A 16 60.27 -27.58 0.18
C ILE A 16 59.99 -26.12 -0.21
N ILE A 17 58.94 -25.51 0.36
CA ILE A 17 58.60 -24.09 0.14
C ILE A 17 59.71 -23.16 0.68
N ILE A 18 60.37 -23.53 1.78
CA ILE A 18 61.45 -22.74 2.39
C ILE A 18 62.76 -22.85 1.61
N PHE A 19 63.10 -24.03 1.08
CA PHE A 19 64.45 -24.29 0.56
C PHE A 19 64.61 -24.19 -0.97
N PHE A 20 63.58 -24.39 -1.80
CA PHE A 20 63.78 -24.58 -3.25
C PHE A 20 63.26 -23.48 -4.19
N GLY A 21 62.66 -22.40 -3.68
CA GLY A 21 61.96 -21.44 -4.53
C GLY A 21 60.65 -22.05 -5.06
N ILE A 22 59.56 -21.32 -4.91
CA ILE A 22 58.22 -21.91 -4.84
C ILE A 22 57.76 -22.52 -6.18
N MET A 23 57.70 -23.85 -6.29
CA MET A 23 56.83 -24.51 -7.28
C MET A 23 55.39 -24.47 -6.76
N PHE A 24 54.66 -23.43 -7.13
CA PHE A 24 53.23 -23.37 -6.88
C PHE A 24 52.49 -24.30 -7.81
N SER A 25 52.00 -25.41 -7.25
CA SER A 25 51.01 -26.25 -7.92
C SER A 25 49.60 -25.86 -7.47
N SER A 26 48.60 -26.19 -8.28
CA SER A 26 47.18 -26.02 -7.94
C SER A 26 46.82 -26.62 -6.57
N ASN A 27 47.42 -27.76 -6.21
CA ASN A 27 47.18 -28.42 -4.93
C ASN A 27 47.66 -27.60 -3.73
N ILE A 28 48.82 -26.95 -3.84
CA ILE A 28 49.38 -26.12 -2.75
C ILE A 28 48.50 -24.88 -2.54
N VAL A 29 48.14 -24.19 -3.63
CA VAL A 29 47.26 -23.02 -3.56
C VAL A 29 45.90 -23.39 -2.97
N SER A 30 45.31 -24.52 -3.39
CA SER A 30 44.05 -25.02 -2.84
C SER A 30 44.11 -25.28 -1.33
N ILE A 31 45.18 -25.93 -0.86
CA ILE A 31 45.36 -26.22 0.58
C ILE A 31 45.55 -24.94 1.39
N MET A 32 46.37 -23.99 0.91
CA MET A 32 46.64 -22.74 1.61
C MET A 32 45.46 -21.76 1.59
N ALA A 33 44.58 -21.86 0.58
CA ALA A 33 43.35 -21.07 0.45
C ALA A 33 42.14 -21.72 1.15
N LYS A 34 42.32 -22.82 1.87
CA LYS A 34 41.25 -23.48 2.62
C LYS A 34 41.29 -23.05 4.09
N THR A 35 40.14 -22.69 4.64
CA THR A 35 39.97 -22.43 6.09
C THR A 35 38.92 -23.36 6.68
N LYS A 36 38.69 -23.26 7.99
CA LYS A 36 37.57 -23.90 8.66
C LYS A 36 36.21 -23.47 8.08
N HIS A 37 36.12 -22.24 7.59
CA HIS A 37 34.89 -21.57 7.18
C HIS A 37 34.83 -21.31 5.68
N SER A 38 35.84 -21.68 4.91
CA SER A 38 35.88 -21.41 3.48
C SER A 38 36.70 -22.43 2.68
N GLU A 39 36.30 -22.65 1.43
CA GLU A 39 37.00 -23.53 0.50
C GLU A 39 36.80 -23.06 -0.96
N PHE A 40 37.88 -23.04 -1.73
CA PHE A 40 37.82 -22.92 -3.19
C PHE A 40 37.85 -24.32 -3.81
N LYS A 41 36.85 -24.65 -4.63
CA LYS A 41 36.71 -25.96 -5.27
C LYS A 41 37.36 -25.98 -6.66
N ASN A 42 38.01 -27.11 -6.97
CA ASN A 42 38.62 -27.39 -8.28
C ASN A 42 39.60 -26.28 -8.74
N VAL A 43 40.46 -25.84 -7.82
CA VAL A 43 41.43 -24.77 -8.10
C VAL A 43 42.40 -25.19 -9.21
N LYS A 44 42.59 -24.31 -10.19
CA LYS A 44 43.67 -24.37 -11.18
C LYS A 44 44.52 -23.12 -11.03
N PHE A 45 45.83 -23.30 -10.87
CA PHE A 45 46.76 -22.19 -10.68
C PHE A 45 47.72 -22.02 -11.87
N SER A 46 47.91 -20.78 -12.31
CA SER A 46 48.89 -20.37 -13.32
C SER A 46 50.05 -19.64 -12.67
N VAL A 47 51.23 -20.28 -12.66
CA VAL A 47 52.47 -19.65 -12.17
C VAL A 47 52.82 -18.41 -12.99
N LYS A 48 52.65 -18.47 -14.31
CA LYS A 48 52.96 -17.35 -15.22
C LYS A 48 52.16 -16.10 -14.90
N ASN A 49 50.87 -16.25 -14.61
CA ASN A 49 49.94 -15.13 -14.40
C ASN A 49 49.73 -14.81 -12.92
N HIS A 50 50.29 -15.62 -12.01
CA HIS A 50 50.00 -15.58 -10.57
C HIS A 50 48.48 -15.61 -10.31
N GLU A 51 47.73 -16.38 -11.09
CA GLU A 51 46.27 -16.39 -11.08
C GLU A 51 45.74 -17.78 -10.74
N MET A 52 44.76 -17.84 -9.84
CA MET A 52 43.95 -19.02 -9.62
C MET A 52 42.57 -18.86 -10.25
N ILE A 53 42.06 -19.94 -10.84
CA ILE A 53 40.67 -20.09 -11.31
C ILE A 53 40.04 -21.22 -10.50
N PHE A 54 38.77 -21.10 -10.17
CA PHE A 54 38.04 -22.09 -9.36
C PHE A 54 36.58 -22.19 -9.81
N ASP A 55 35.99 -23.36 -9.61
CA ASP A 55 34.59 -23.63 -10.00
C ASP A 55 33.59 -23.11 -8.96
N ASN A 56 34.03 -22.95 -7.71
CA ASN A 56 33.19 -22.47 -6.63
C ASN A 56 34.03 -21.92 -5.47
N PHE A 57 33.63 -20.78 -4.90
CA PHE A 57 34.08 -20.32 -3.59
C PHE A 57 32.97 -20.54 -2.55
N VAL A 58 33.22 -21.43 -1.60
CA VAL A 58 32.28 -21.70 -0.50
C VAL A 58 32.69 -20.92 0.74
N VAL A 59 31.77 -20.18 1.35
CA VAL A 59 31.96 -19.42 2.60
C VAL A 59 30.82 -19.74 3.56
N ASN A 60 31.14 -20.24 4.75
CA ASN A 60 30.16 -20.68 5.76
C ASN A 60 29.08 -21.62 5.20
N GLY A 61 29.46 -22.50 4.25
CA GLY A 61 28.54 -23.41 3.56
C GLY A 61 27.75 -22.79 2.41
N LYS A 62 27.85 -21.47 2.18
CA LYS A 62 27.22 -20.75 1.07
C LYS A 62 28.08 -20.84 -0.19
N ASN A 63 27.47 -21.20 -1.31
CA ASN A 63 28.12 -21.26 -2.62
C ASN A 63 28.11 -19.86 -3.24
N LEU A 64 29.30 -19.29 -3.46
CA LEU A 64 29.50 -17.96 -4.05
C LEU A 64 29.99 -18.02 -5.49
N GLY A 65 29.74 -19.14 -6.19
CA GLY A 65 29.98 -19.24 -7.63
C GLY A 65 31.45 -19.39 -8.02
N LYS A 66 31.65 -19.53 -9.32
CA LYS A 66 32.98 -19.70 -9.95
C LYS A 66 33.70 -18.35 -9.98
N GLY A 67 35.01 -18.40 -10.21
CA GLY A 67 35.76 -17.17 -10.26
C GLY A 67 37.26 -17.32 -10.45
N ARG A 68 37.94 -16.20 -10.24
CA ARG A 68 39.40 -16.10 -10.31
C ARG A 68 39.94 -15.10 -9.30
N ALA A 69 41.20 -15.26 -8.92
CA ALA A 69 41.91 -14.32 -8.07
C ALA A 69 43.40 -14.30 -8.39
N THR A 70 44.04 -13.17 -8.19
CA THR A 70 45.50 -13.06 -8.16
C THR A 70 46.02 -13.58 -6.82
N VAL A 71 47.04 -14.42 -6.87
CA VAL A 71 47.63 -15.09 -5.70
C VAL A 71 48.97 -14.44 -5.38
N GLY A 72 49.14 -14.05 -4.12
CA GLY A 72 50.41 -13.61 -3.57
C GLY A 72 50.79 -14.38 -2.31
N ILE A 73 52.02 -14.19 -1.85
CA ILE A 73 52.48 -14.66 -0.54
C ILE A 73 53.07 -13.48 0.21
N ILE A 74 52.71 -13.38 1.48
CA ILE A 74 53.47 -12.61 2.46
C ILE A 74 54.07 -13.55 3.50
N ARG A 75 55.18 -13.18 4.10
CA ARG A 75 55.75 -13.93 5.23
C ARG A 75 55.38 -13.24 6.54
N THR A 76 54.83 -13.99 7.49
CA THR A 76 54.28 -13.53 8.76
C THR A 76 54.96 -14.23 9.95
N GLY A 77 54.61 -13.83 11.18
CA GLY A 77 55.15 -14.38 12.44
C GLY A 77 56.45 -13.72 12.90
N LEU A 78 56.87 -14.04 14.13
CA LEU A 78 58.19 -13.65 14.65
C LEU A 78 59.25 -14.24 13.71
N PHE A 79 60.14 -13.40 13.19
CA PHE A 79 61.13 -13.70 12.13
C PHE A 79 60.63 -13.79 10.67
N LYS A 80 59.34 -13.54 10.38
CA LYS A 80 58.78 -13.53 9.00
C LYS A 80 59.10 -14.80 8.22
N ILE A 81 58.85 -15.97 8.82
CA ILE A 81 59.16 -17.28 8.23
C ILE A 81 57.90 -18.01 7.76
N MET A 82 56.73 -17.73 8.37
CA MET A 82 55.48 -18.41 8.03
C MET A 82 54.87 -17.81 6.75
N PRO A 83 54.76 -18.56 5.64
CA PRO A 83 54.09 -18.06 4.45
C PRO A 83 52.57 -17.99 4.67
N LYS A 84 51.95 -16.86 4.32
CA LYS A 84 50.50 -16.68 4.31
C LYS A 84 50.05 -16.29 2.90
N LEU A 85 49.03 -16.99 2.40
CA LEU A 85 48.44 -16.71 1.11
C LEU A 85 47.66 -15.38 1.16
N THR A 86 47.85 -14.56 0.13
CA THR A 86 47.06 -13.35 -0.09
C THR A 86 46.34 -13.48 -1.42
N LEU A 87 45.08 -13.05 -1.47
CA LEU A 87 44.28 -12.98 -2.68
C LEU A 87 43.95 -11.52 -2.98
N SER A 88 44.10 -11.11 -4.23
CA SER A 88 43.68 -9.81 -4.74
C SER A 88 42.89 -9.96 -6.03
N ASN A 89 42.10 -8.95 -6.40
CA ASN A 89 41.28 -8.99 -7.61
C ASN A 89 40.38 -10.25 -7.65
N LEU A 90 39.79 -10.62 -6.51
CA LEU A 90 38.89 -11.77 -6.43
C LEU A 90 37.61 -11.46 -7.19
N LYS A 91 37.41 -12.10 -8.34
CA LYS A 91 36.21 -11.97 -9.16
C LYS A 91 35.36 -13.22 -9.02
N LEU A 92 34.10 -13.02 -8.63
CA LEU A 92 33.08 -14.06 -8.55
C LEU A 92 32.02 -13.81 -9.62
N GLU A 93 31.67 -14.87 -10.35
CA GLU A 93 30.68 -14.86 -11.43
C GLU A 93 29.51 -15.78 -11.07
N ASP A 94 28.34 -15.47 -11.62
CA ASP A 94 27.11 -16.25 -11.47
C ASP A 94 26.68 -16.47 -9.99
N VAL A 95 26.99 -15.53 -9.11
CA VAL A 95 26.58 -15.58 -7.71
C VAL A 95 25.07 -15.33 -7.63
N ASN A 96 24.34 -16.24 -6.97
CA ASN A 96 22.91 -16.06 -6.75
C ASN A 96 22.68 -15.00 -5.64
N LEU A 97 22.61 -13.73 -6.05
CA LEU A 97 22.40 -12.60 -5.14
C LEU A 97 21.00 -12.61 -4.51
N ASP A 98 19.99 -13.13 -5.21
CA ASP A 98 18.64 -13.27 -4.63
C ASP A 98 18.68 -14.21 -3.41
N LYS A 99 19.46 -15.29 -3.48
CA LYS A 99 19.70 -16.17 -2.34
C LYS A 99 20.45 -15.44 -1.21
N VAL A 100 21.40 -14.55 -1.52
CA VAL A 100 22.11 -13.75 -0.51
C VAL A 100 21.18 -12.77 0.19
N TYR A 101 20.32 -12.07 -0.56
CA TYR A 101 19.39 -11.08 -0.01
C TYR A 101 18.25 -11.70 0.80
N ASN A 102 17.87 -12.94 0.46
CA ASN A 102 16.86 -13.71 1.18
C ASN A 102 17.45 -14.62 2.29
N ASP A 103 18.77 -14.64 2.47
CA ASP A 103 19.41 -15.49 3.47
C ASP A 103 19.07 -15.00 4.88
N LYS A 104 18.66 -15.90 5.78
CA LYS A 104 18.12 -15.52 7.09
C LYS A 104 19.17 -14.81 7.94
N ASN A 105 18.83 -13.63 8.47
CA ASN A 105 19.65 -12.89 9.42
C ASN A 105 18.72 -12.16 10.39
N SER A 106 18.57 -12.68 11.60
CA SER A 106 17.55 -12.22 12.55
C SER A 106 17.61 -10.73 12.85
N GLN A 107 18.82 -10.15 12.93
CA GLN A 107 19.00 -8.72 13.19
C GLN A 107 18.50 -7.86 12.02
N ILE A 108 18.92 -8.19 10.80
CA ILE A 108 18.52 -7.46 9.58
C ILE A 108 17.03 -7.67 9.29
N ASP A 109 16.54 -8.92 9.42
CA ASP A 109 15.15 -9.28 9.17
C ASP A 109 14.23 -8.54 10.15
N THR A 110 14.59 -8.51 11.44
CA THR A 110 13.83 -7.76 12.45
C THR A 110 13.79 -6.28 12.14
N PHE A 111 14.92 -5.68 11.76
CA PHE A 111 15.01 -4.26 11.43
C PHE A 111 14.15 -3.90 10.21
N THR A 112 14.25 -4.67 9.14
CA THR A 112 13.55 -4.41 7.87
C THR A 112 12.05 -4.69 7.96
N ASN A 113 11.63 -5.76 8.64
CA ASN A 113 10.21 -6.04 8.90
C ASN A 113 9.53 -4.91 9.72
N LYS A 114 10.27 -4.28 10.64
CA LYS A 114 9.74 -3.12 11.38
C LYS A 114 9.53 -1.90 10.48
N ILE A 115 10.32 -1.74 9.41
CA ILE A 115 10.09 -0.71 8.40
C ILE A 115 8.81 -0.99 7.61
N ASP A 116 8.59 -2.22 7.16
CA ASP A 116 7.38 -2.64 6.41
C ASP A 116 6.10 -2.38 7.23
N SER A 117 6.14 -2.63 8.56
CA SER A 117 5.00 -2.36 9.44
C SER A 117 4.58 -0.89 9.52
N LEU A 118 5.45 0.04 9.10
CA LEU A 118 5.15 1.48 9.06
C LEU A 118 4.49 1.92 7.75
N THR A 119 4.25 1.00 6.80
CA THR A 119 3.80 1.31 5.43
C THR A 119 2.31 1.13 5.16
N ALA A 120 1.50 0.75 6.15
CA ALA A 120 0.11 0.34 5.95
C ALA A 120 -0.74 1.38 5.18
N GLN A 121 -1.12 1.00 3.96
CA GLN A 121 -2.16 1.61 3.14
C GLN A 121 -3.35 0.66 3.07
N GLU A 122 -4.54 1.15 3.40
CA GLU A 122 -5.80 0.42 3.19
C GLU A 122 -6.09 0.34 1.69
N LYS A 123 -6.42 -0.85 1.21
CA LYS A 123 -7.02 -1.02 -0.12
C LYS A 123 -8.46 -0.54 -0.06
N THR A 124 -8.89 0.22 -1.06
CA THR A 124 -10.27 0.66 -1.20
C THR A 124 -11.11 -0.41 -1.89
N ASP A 125 -12.25 -0.73 -1.28
CA ASP A 125 -13.36 -1.43 -1.93
C ASP A 125 -14.09 -0.50 -2.93
N LYS A 126 -15.11 -1.03 -3.63
CA LYS A 126 -16.01 -0.27 -4.54
C LYS A 126 -16.53 1.02 -3.85
N THR A 127 -16.63 2.12 -4.59
CA THR A 127 -17.05 3.41 -4.04
C THR A 127 -18.58 3.50 -3.87
N THR A 128 -19.06 4.35 -2.95
CA THR A 128 -20.50 4.65 -2.81
C THR A 128 -21.12 5.14 -4.13
N ASP A 129 -20.39 5.96 -4.88
CA ASP A 129 -20.84 6.49 -6.17
C ASP A 129 -21.09 5.37 -7.20
N ASP A 130 -20.21 4.37 -7.23
CA ASP A 130 -20.36 3.21 -8.11
C ASP A 130 -21.65 2.43 -7.78
N PHE A 131 -21.93 2.26 -6.49
CA PHE A 131 -23.13 1.57 -6.01
C PHE A 131 -24.41 2.36 -6.31
N ILE A 132 -24.47 3.65 -5.95
CA ILE A 132 -25.65 4.51 -6.24
C ILE A 132 -25.98 4.51 -7.73
N LYS A 133 -24.95 4.59 -8.59
CA LYS A 133 -25.12 4.56 -10.04
C LYS A 133 -25.67 3.22 -10.54
N GLU A 134 -25.12 2.10 -10.08
CA GLU A 134 -25.58 0.75 -10.45
C GLU A 134 -27.07 0.57 -10.06
N THR A 135 -27.43 1.01 -8.87
CA THR A 135 -28.77 0.84 -8.32
C THR A 135 -29.80 1.80 -8.89
N THR A 136 -29.41 3.02 -9.22
CA THR A 136 -30.28 3.93 -9.97
C THR A 136 -30.74 3.29 -11.29
N GLY A 137 -29.85 2.57 -11.97
CA GLY A 137 -30.19 1.76 -13.14
C GLY A 137 -31.22 0.68 -12.81
N LYS A 138 -30.97 -0.13 -11.77
CA LYS A 138 -31.89 -1.20 -11.34
C LYS A 138 -33.27 -0.68 -10.95
N VAL A 139 -33.38 0.45 -10.24
CA VAL A 139 -34.67 1.05 -9.85
C VAL A 139 -35.44 1.57 -11.06
N THR A 140 -34.74 2.10 -12.05
CA THR A 140 -35.34 2.53 -13.33
C THR A 140 -35.89 1.34 -14.11
N ASP A 141 -35.13 0.25 -14.19
CA ASP A 141 -35.55 -1.00 -14.82
C ASP A 141 -36.74 -1.62 -14.07
N LEU A 142 -36.71 -1.63 -12.74
CA LEU A 142 -37.79 -2.12 -11.89
C LEU A 142 -39.09 -1.36 -12.11
N THR A 143 -39.00 -0.03 -12.20
CA THR A 143 -40.16 0.85 -12.48
C THR A 143 -40.78 0.50 -13.83
N THR A 144 -39.93 0.40 -14.86
CA THR A 144 -40.35 0.04 -16.22
C THR A 144 -40.97 -1.36 -16.26
N ASN A 145 -40.36 -2.33 -15.58
CA ASN A 145 -40.84 -3.70 -15.51
C ASN A 145 -42.17 -3.82 -14.77
N THR A 146 -42.37 -3.08 -13.67
CA THR A 146 -43.64 -3.06 -12.92
C THR A 146 -44.77 -2.49 -13.78
N ASP A 147 -44.53 -1.37 -14.47
CA ASP A 147 -45.54 -0.77 -15.34
C ASP A 147 -45.85 -1.68 -16.54
N ASN A 148 -44.83 -2.30 -17.16
CA ASN A 148 -45.01 -3.29 -18.22
C ASN A 148 -45.78 -4.53 -17.75
N PHE A 149 -45.49 -5.01 -16.53
CA PHE A 149 -46.23 -6.11 -15.92
C PHE A 149 -47.71 -5.76 -15.79
N ILE A 150 -48.06 -4.61 -15.20
CA ILE A 150 -49.45 -4.17 -15.05
C ILE A 150 -50.13 -4.04 -16.43
N ASN A 151 -49.46 -3.43 -17.39
CA ASN A 151 -49.98 -3.26 -18.76
C ASN A 151 -50.26 -4.62 -19.45
N SER A 152 -49.40 -5.62 -19.22
CA SER A 152 -49.61 -6.96 -19.76
C SER A 152 -50.86 -7.65 -19.21
N LYS A 153 -51.39 -7.20 -18.06
CA LYS A 153 -52.57 -7.76 -17.38
C LYS A 153 -53.87 -7.04 -17.68
N VAL A 154 -53.86 -5.97 -18.49
CA VAL A 154 -55.05 -5.16 -18.82
C VAL A 154 -56.22 -6.02 -19.32
N LYS A 155 -55.98 -6.96 -20.24
CA LYS A 155 -57.04 -7.85 -20.76
C LYS A 155 -57.65 -8.74 -19.67
N ASN A 156 -56.84 -9.24 -18.74
CA ASN A 156 -57.33 -10.00 -17.60
C ASN A 156 -58.18 -9.12 -16.68
N ILE A 157 -57.74 -7.87 -16.45
CA ILE A 157 -58.46 -6.90 -15.63
C ILE A 157 -59.79 -6.50 -16.28
N GLU A 158 -59.85 -6.31 -17.60
CA GLU A 158 -61.09 -6.06 -18.35
C GLU A 158 -62.11 -7.20 -18.20
N LYS A 159 -61.62 -8.45 -18.29
CA LYS A 159 -62.46 -9.63 -18.07
C LYS A 159 -63.02 -9.65 -16.65
N ILE A 160 -62.17 -9.38 -15.64
CA ILE A 160 -62.58 -9.30 -14.23
C ILE A 160 -63.61 -8.16 -14.02
N ASN A 161 -63.39 -6.98 -14.60
CA ASN A 161 -64.32 -5.86 -14.51
C ASN A 161 -65.69 -6.20 -15.11
N THR A 162 -65.71 -6.91 -16.24
CA THR A 162 -66.96 -7.40 -16.85
C THR A 162 -67.69 -8.35 -15.90
N LEU A 163 -66.98 -9.34 -15.33
CA LEU A 163 -67.57 -10.28 -14.38
C LEU A 163 -68.07 -9.59 -13.10
N LYS A 164 -67.39 -8.55 -12.61
CA LYS A 164 -67.82 -7.73 -11.46
C LYS A 164 -69.09 -6.95 -11.77
N LYS A 165 -69.18 -6.38 -12.98
CA LYS A 165 -70.38 -5.68 -13.45
C LYS A 165 -71.57 -6.63 -13.53
N ASP A 166 -71.41 -7.78 -14.19
CA ASP A 166 -72.44 -8.82 -14.28
C ASP A 166 -72.94 -9.23 -12.89
N TYR A 167 -72.01 -9.46 -11.95
CA TYR A 167 -72.34 -9.81 -10.57
C TYR A 167 -73.23 -8.76 -9.88
N GLY A 168 -72.95 -7.46 -10.12
CA GLY A 168 -73.71 -6.34 -9.57
C GLY A 168 -75.14 -6.23 -10.12
N GLU A 169 -75.35 -6.64 -11.38
CA GLU A 169 -76.63 -6.54 -12.09
C GLU A 169 -77.54 -7.77 -11.87
N ILE A 170 -76.98 -8.94 -11.56
CA ILE A 170 -77.75 -10.15 -11.26
C ILE A 170 -78.52 -9.96 -9.94
N THR A 171 -79.77 -10.42 -9.86
CA THR A 171 -80.55 -10.47 -8.61
C THR A 171 -80.70 -11.89 -8.06
N ASP A 172 -80.70 -12.90 -8.94
CA ASP A 172 -80.76 -14.32 -8.58
C ASP A 172 -79.51 -14.81 -7.82
N LEU A 173 -79.73 -15.41 -6.65
CA LEU A 173 -78.65 -15.79 -5.75
C LEU A 173 -77.79 -16.95 -6.29
N LYS A 174 -78.39 -17.89 -7.03
CA LYS A 174 -77.66 -19.02 -7.62
C LYS A 174 -76.68 -18.53 -8.69
N ASN A 175 -77.13 -17.65 -9.56
CA ASN A 175 -76.30 -17.05 -10.60
C ASN A 175 -75.23 -16.12 -10.02
N LYS A 176 -75.52 -15.39 -8.93
CA LYS A 176 -74.50 -14.63 -8.19
C LYS A 176 -73.38 -15.53 -7.65
N ALA A 177 -73.74 -16.65 -7.01
CA ALA A 177 -72.75 -17.58 -6.47
C ALA A 177 -71.86 -18.16 -7.58
N GLN A 178 -72.44 -18.50 -8.73
CA GLN A 178 -71.67 -18.97 -9.89
C GLN A 178 -70.70 -17.90 -10.41
N LYS A 179 -71.13 -16.64 -10.50
CA LYS A 179 -70.29 -15.52 -10.95
C LYS A 179 -69.12 -15.24 -9.99
N ILE A 180 -69.31 -15.45 -8.67
CA ILE A 180 -68.22 -15.37 -7.69
C ILE A 180 -67.15 -16.45 -7.94
N ILE A 181 -67.56 -17.68 -8.29
CA ILE A 181 -66.62 -18.77 -8.62
C ILE A 181 -65.81 -18.40 -9.87
N GLU A 182 -66.47 -17.89 -10.92
CA GLU A 182 -65.81 -17.39 -12.14
C GLU A 182 -64.80 -16.27 -11.83
N LEU A 183 -65.20 -15.28 -11.02
CA LEU A 183 -64.32 -14.20 -10.56
C LEU A 183 -63.10 -14.75 -9.83
N ASN A 184 -63.29 -15.65 -8.87
CA ASN A 184 -62.20 -16.22 -8.10
C ASN A 184 -61.21 -17.00 -8.97
N ASN A 185 -61.70 -17.74 -9.98
CA ASN A 185 -60.86 -18.48 -10.92
C ASN A 185 -59.97 -17.55 -11.78
N GLU A 186 -60.46 -16.36 -12.14
CA GLU A 186 -59.69 -15.35 -12.88
C GLU A 186 -58.74 -14.54 -11.98
N ILE A 187 -59.17 -14.20 -10.76
CA ILE A 187 -58.39 -13.38 -9.81
C ILE A 187 -57.20 -14.16 -9.25
N LYS A 188 -57.38 -15.44 -8.90
CA LYS A 188 -56.34 -16.25 -8.23
C LYS A 188 -54.98 -16.27 -8.94
N PRO A 189 -54.87 -16.63 -10.24
CA PRO A 189 -53.58 -16.65 -10.93
C PRO A 189 -52.96 -15.24 -11.06
N LEU A 190 -53.78 -14.20 -11.15
CA LEU A 190 -53.31 -12.82 -11.24
C LEU A 190 -52.71 -12.35 -9.90
N VAL A 191 -53.35 -12.69 -8.79
CA VAL A 191 -52.83 -12.43 -7.43
C VAL A 191 -51.49 -13.14 -7.20
N GLN A 192 -51.35 -14.39 -7.65
CA GLN A 192 -50.08 -15.11 -7.56
C GLN A 192 -48.96 -14.41 -8.35
N ALA A 193 -49.25 -13.95 -9.56
CA ALA A 193 -48.28 -13.20 -10.37
C ALA A 193 -47.91 -11.85 -9.73
N ILE A 194 -48.88 -11.13 -9.14
CA ILE A 194 -48.62 -9.88 -8.41
C ILE A 194 -47.71 -10.13 -7.20
N ASN A 195 -47.94 -11.20 -6.44
CA ASN A 195 -47.11 -11.53 -5.29
C ASN A 195 -45.66 -11.83 -5.70
N ALA A 196 -45.44 -12.56 -6.81
CA ALA A 196 -44.09 -12.81 -7.32
C ALA A 196 -43.37 -11.52 -7.74
N GLU A 197 -44.07 -10.57 -8.36
CA GLU A 197 -43.48 -9.26 -8.70
C GLU A 197 -43.16 -8.44 -7.45
N LYS A 198 -43.98 -8.53 -6.39
CA LYS A 198 -43.70 -7.91 -5.10
C LYS A 198 -42.46 -8.49 -4.42
N GLU A 199 -42.25 -9.80 -4.47
CA GLU A 199 -41.02 -10.44 -3.96
C GLU A 199 -39.77 -9.92 -4.70
N ASN A 200 -39.87 -9.70 -6.02
CA ASN A 200 -38.79 -9.08 -6.80
C ASN A 200 -38.51 -7.63 -6.36
N ILE A 201 -39.55 -6.86 -6.06
CA ILE A 201 -39.42 -5.50 -5.51
C ILE A 201 -38.76 -5.54 -4.12
N GLU A 202 -39.19 -6.44 -3.23
CA GLU A 202 -38.61 -6.57 -1.88
C GLU A 202 -37.12 -6.91 -1.92
N LYS A 203 -36.68 -7.76 -2.86
CA LYS A 203 -35.25 -8.03 -3.06
C LYS A 203 -34.47 -6.77 -3.43
N ASN A 204 -35.01 -5.92 -4.31
CA ASN A 204 -34.37 -4.65 -4.69
C ASN A 204 -34.29 -3.68 -3.50
N ILE A 205 -35.30 -3.66 -2.61
CA ILE A 205 -35.26 -2.87 -1.37
C ILE A 205 -34.07 -3.30 -0.51
N SER A 206 -33.89 -4.61 -0.30
CA SER A 206 -32.74 -5.13 0.48
C SER A 206 -31.39 -4.80 -0.15
N GLU A 207 -31.29 -4.77 -1.49
CA GLU A 207 -30.07 -4.33 -2.18
C GLU A 207 -29.78 -2.84 -1.93
N ILE A 208 -30.79 -1.98 -1.94
CA ILE A 208 -30.64 -0.54 -1.63
C ILE A 208 -30.27 -0.31 -0.15
N GLU A 209 -30.83 -1.09 0.77
CA GLU A 209 -30.46 -1.01 2.20
C GLU A 209 -28.98 -1.35 2.43
N LEU A 210 -28.43 -2.32 1.69
CA LEU A 210 -26.99 -2.63 1.73
C LEU A 210 -26.12 -1.43 1.29
N GLU A 211 -26.59 -0.60 0.37
CA GLU A 211 -25.86 0.61 -0.07
C GLU A 211 -25.76 1.66 1.03
N ARG A 212 -26.78 1.75 1.88
CA ARG A 212 -26.74 2.61 3.07
C ARG A 212 -25.63 2.17 4.01
N ASP A 213 -25.50 0.87 4.26
CA ASP A 213 -24.45 0.30 5.11
C ASP A 213 -23.04 0.52 4.51
N ILE A 214 -22.90 0.37 3.19
CA ILE A 214 -21.66 0.66 2.47
C ILE A 214 -21.30 2.15 2.57
N THR A 215 -22.29 3.03 2.46
CA THR A 215 -22.11 4.49 2.59
C THR A 215 -21.62 4.86 3.98
N LEU A 216 -22.21 4.29 5.04
CA LEU A 216 -21.74 4.48 6.42
C LEU A 216 -20.30 3.99 6.60
N THR A 217 -19.98 2.82 6.05
CA THR A 217 -18.62 2.24 6.09
C THR A 217 -17.63 3.17 5.38
N ASN A 218 -17.98 3.69 4.21
CA ASN A 218 -17.13 4.60 3.44
C ASN A 218 -16.90 5.94 4.15
N VAL A 219 -17.93 6.50 4.80
CA VAL A 219 -17.77 7.69 5.63
C VAL A 219 -16.84 7.42 6.81
N SER A 220 -17.02 6.30 7.51
CA SER A 220 -16.13 5.90 8.60
C SER A 220 -14.67 5.77 8.15
N ASN A 221 -14.44 5.15 6.99
CA ASN A 221 -13.11 5.05 6.38
C ASN A 221 -12.53 6.42 6.01
N ASN A 222 -13.34 7.31 5.42
CA ASN A 222 -12.91 8.66 5.06
C ASN A 222 -12.57 9.49 6.29
N LEU A 223 -13.35 9.40 7.37
CA LEU A 223 -13.05 10.06 8.65
C LEU A 223 -11.78 9.48 9.29
N THR A 224 -11.57 8.17 9.23
CA THR A 224 -10.34 7.53 9.73
C THR A 224 -9.11 7.99 8.95
N LYS A 225 -9.22 8.11 7.62
CA LYS A 225 -8.16 8.68 6.76
C LYS A 225 -7.89 10.14 7.10
N LEU A 226 -8.92 10.95 7.28
CA LEU A 226 -8.79 12.36 7.67
C LEU A 226 -8.10 12.50 9.04
N GLU A 227 -8.51 11.70 10.03
CA GLU A 227 -7.91 11.70 11.37
C GLU A 227 -6.43 11.28 11.32
N LYS A 228 -6.11 10.27 10.50
CA LYS A 228 -4.72 9.87 10.25
C LYS A 228 -3.92 10.99 9.60
N GLU A 229 -4.47 11.67 8.59
CA GLU A 229 -3.81 12.81 7.95
C GLU A 229 -3.59 13.97 8.94
N ILE A 230 -4.61 14.34 9.72
CA ILE A 230 -4.49 15.35 10.78
C ILE A 230 -3.38 14.95 11.75
N SER A 231 -3.40 13.71 12.24
CA SER A 231 -2.40 13.18 13.17
C SER A 231 -0.98 13.19 12.61
N LEU A 232 -0.82 12.94 11.30
CA LEU A 232 0.48 12.99 10.61
C LEU A 232 1.00 14.42 10.45
N ASN A 233 0.12 15.40 10.26
CA ASN A 233 0.48 16.81 10.15
C ASN A 233 0.65 17.49 11.52
N ASP A 234 0.08 16.92 12.60
CA ASP A 234 0.19 17.46 13.96
C ASP A 234 1.60 17.30 14.53
N PHE A 235 2.36 18.39 14.47
CA PHE A 235 3.71 18.50 15.01
C PHE A 235 3.75 18.75 16.53
N ASN A 236 2.61 18.96 17.21
CA ASN A 236 2.58 19.06 18.67
C ASN A 236 2.18 17.72 19.32
N ASN A 237 1.63 16.79 18.55
CA ASN A 237 1.25 15.48 19.05
C ASN A 237 2.50 14.62 19.38
N ILE A 238 2.63 14.29 20.66
CA ILE A 238 3.65 13.38 21.18
C ILE A 238 2.94 12.05 21.46
N ASN A 239 3.24 11.02 20.66
CA ASN A 239 2.72 9.68 20.93
C ASN A 239 3.16 9.21 22.32
N SER A 240 2.34 8.40 22.99
CA SER A 240 2.52 7.90 24.38
C SER A 240 3.82 7.10 24.64
N SER A 241 4.71 6.98 23.65
CA SER A 241 6.04 6.37 23.74
C SER A 241 7.19 7.37 23.88
N GLY A 242 6.91 8.68 24.01
CA GLY A 242 7.95 9.69 24.29
C GLY A 242 8.87 10.03 23.11
N ASN A 243 8.54 9.57 21.90
CA ASN A 243 9.25 9.93 20.67
C ASN A 243 8.43 10.95 19.89
N ALA A 244 9.02 12.11 19.62
CA ALA A 244 8.39 13.28 19.01
C ALA A 244 7.70 12.97 17.66
N GLN A 245 6.56 13.64 17.41
CA GLN A 245 6.00 14.01 16.10
C GLN A 245 5.81 12.91 15.02
N ASN A 246 4.57 12.74 14.56
CA ASN A 246 4.19 11.77 13.50
C ASN A 246 4.66 12.14 12.07
N MET A 247 5.23 13.33 11.85
CA MET A 247 5.59 13.77 10.49
C MET A 247 6.61 12.87 9.79
N ASN A 248 7.51 12.24 10.53
CA ASN A 248 8.47 11.32 9.95
C ASN A 248 7.82 10.04 9.38
N LEU A 249 6.54 9.76 9.73
CA LEU A 249 5.81 8.63 9.17
C LEU A 249 5.53 8.80 7.67
N TYR A 250 5.44 10.03 7.16
CA TYR A 250 5.35 10.27 5.71
C TYR A 250 6.52 9.66 4.93
N ILE A 251 7.70 9.52 5.55
CA ILE A 251 8.84 8.84 4.95
C ILE A 251 8.48 7.39 4.64
N PHE A 252 7.84 6.69 5.58
CA PHE A 252 7.51 5.28 5.44
C PHE A 252 6.27 5.05 4.57
N LEU A 253 5.30 5.96 4.61
CA LEU A 253 4.14 5.93 3.71
C LEU A 253 4.56 6.11 2.25
N ASP A 254 5.49 7.03 1.96
CA ASP A 254 5.91 7.31 0.58
C ASP A 254 7.03 6.38 0.09
N LYS A 255 7.98 6.02 0.96
CA LYS A 255 9.25 5.36 0.60
C LYS A 255 9.51 4.06 1.34
N GLY A 256 8.60 3.60 2.21
CA GLY A 256 8.86 2.48 3.12
C GLY A 256 9.23 1.17 2.44
N LYS A 257 8.52 0.76 1.38
CA LYS A 257 8.86 -0.47 0.64
C LYS A 257 10.23 -0.41 -0.05
N ASN A 258 10.53 0.75 -0.62
CA ASN A 258 11.83 1.00 -1.25
C ASN A 258 12.96 1.01 -0.20
N LEU A 259 12.71 1.60 0.97
CA LEU A 259 13.63 1.62 2.11
C LEU A 259 13.89 0.21 2.64
N GLU A 260 12.84 -0.56 2.91
CA GLU A 260 12.93 -1.95 3.36
C GLU A 260 13.80 -2.78 2.40
N THR A 261 13.47 -2.76 1.11
CA THR A 261 14.18 -3.55 0.09
C THR A 261 15.63 -3.11 -0.06
N SER A 262 15.87 -1.79 -0.17
CA SER A 262 17.21 -1.24 -0.38
C SER A 262 18.12 -1.46 0.82
N LEU A 263 17.62 -1.22 2.03
CA LEU A 263 18.37 -1.45 3.26
C LEU A 263 18.60 -2.93 3.51
N ASN A 264 17.62 -3.81 3.23
CA ASN A 264 17.83 -5.26 3.32
C ASN A 264 18.98 -5.69 2.41
N ASN A 265 18.94 -5.33 1.13
CA ASN A 265 19.96 -5.75 0.16
C ASN A 265 21.35 -5.22 0.54
N ALA A 266 21.44 -3.94 0.94
CA ALA A 266 22.70 -3.32 1.35
C ALA A 266 23.28 -3.98 2.63
N LEU A 267 22.43 -4.23 3.64
CA LEU A 267 22.84 -4.86 4.89
C LEU A 267 23.25 -6.33 4.68
N LYS A 268 22.53 -7.10 3.85
CA LYS A 268 22.84 -8.51 3.56
C LYS A 268 24.14 -8.65 2.77
N ALA A 269 24.35 -7.81 1.75
CA ALA A 269 25.61 -7.76 1.02
C ALA A 269 26.77 -7.34 1.95
N THR A 270 26.56 -6.34 2.82
CA THR A 270 27.57 -5.94 3.81
C THR A 270 27.86 -7.06 4.82
N SER A 271 26.85 -7.83 5.23
CA SER A 271 27.03 -9.00 6.09
C SER A 271 27.86 -10.09 5.40
N LEU A 272 27.62 -10.36 4.11
CA LEU A 272 28.46 -11.29 3.33
C LEU A 272 29.92 -10.81 3.26
N VAL A 273 30.13 -9.51 3.03
CA VAL A 273 31.47 -8.90 3.01
C VAL A 273 32.16 -9.05 4.36
N ARG A 274 31.42 -8.85 5.47
CA ARG A 274 31.91 -9.09 6.83
C ARG A 274 32.32 -10.56 7.03
N GLU A 275 31.49 -11.52 6.61
CA GLU A 275 31.81 -12.95 6.69
C GLU A 275 33.09 -13.31 5.91
N ILE A 276 33.30 -12.72 4.73
CA ILE A 276 34.50 -12.93 3.92
C ILE A 276 35.75 -12.32 4.58
N LYS A 277 35.63 -11.12 5.16
CA LYS A 277 36.72 -10.45 5.88
C LYS A 277 37.20 -11.25 7.09
N GLU A 278 36.27 -11.90 7.80
CA GLU A 278 36.57 -12.69 9.00
C GLU A 278 37.24 -14.04 8.71
N LEU A 279 37.38 -14.42 7.43
CA LEU A 279 38.10 -15.63 7.05
C LEU A 279 39.60 -15.50 7.39
N ASN A 280 40.22 -16.62 7.75
CA ASN A 280 41.67 -16.67 7.97
C ASN A 280 42.48 -16.71 6.65
N ILE A 281 42.10 -15.89 5.66
CA ILE A 281 42.80 -15.66 4.39
C ILE A 281 42.78 -14.16 4.14
N LEU A 282 43.89 -13.62 3.67
CA LEU A 282 43.98 -12.19 3.36
C LEU A 282 43.45 -11.94 1.95
N ILE A 283 42.23 -11.44 1.85
CA ILE A 283 41.62 -11.01 0.59
C ILE A 283 41.67 -9.48 0.56
N SER A 284 42.25 -8.85 -0.45
CA SER A 284 42.33 -7.37 -0.52
C SER A 284 41.06 -6.74 -1.06
N ASP A 285 40.48 -7.32 -2.11
CA ASP A 285 39.35 -6.79 -2.83
C ASP A 285 38.56 -7.89 -3.52
N ILE A 286 37.26 -7.65 -3.67
CA ILE A 286 36.29 -8.57 -4.23
C ILE A 286 35.36 -7.83 -5.20
N ASN A 287 35.05 -8.49 -6.32
CA ASN A 287 34.07 -8.06 -7.29
C ASN A 287 33.12 -9.24 -7.59
N ILE A 288 31.84 -9.05 -7.33
CA ILE A 288 30.80 -10.05 -7.53
C ILE A 288 29.90 -9.62 -8.68
N ASN A 289 29.65 -10.56 -9.60
CA ASN A 289 28.74 -10.40 -10.74
C ASN A 289 28.98 -9.12 -11.53
N ASN A 290 30.24 -8.89 -11.90
CA ASN A 290 30.66 -7.75 -12.72
C ASN A 290 30.28 -6.38 -12.11
N GLY A 291 30.59 -6.19 -10.82
CA GLY A 291 30.46 -4.91 -10.12
C GLY A 291 29.13 -4.69 -9.41
N LYS A 292 28.25 -5.70 -9.33
CA LYS A 292 27.05 -5.63 -8.48
C LYS A 292 27.41 -5.48 -7.00
N ILE A 293 28.48 -6.14 -6.56
CA ILE A 293 29.11 -5.85 -5.27
C ILE A 293 30.60 -5.69 -5.54
N LYS A 294 31.18 -4.55 -5.19
CA LYS A 294 32.61 -4.28 -5.32
C LYS A 294 33.11 -3.76 -3.99
N VAL A 295 34.08 -4.44 -3.38
CA VAL A 295 34.65 -4.04 -2.09
C VAL A 295 36.17 -4.13 -2.14
N SER A 296 36.83 -3.18 -1.48
CA SER A 296 38.28 -3.10 -1.39
C SER A 296 38.74 -2.79 0.03
N GLY A 297 40.00 -3.07 0.31
CA GLY A 297 40.63 -2.84 1.62
C GLY A 297 40.36 -3.94 2.63
N LEU A 298 39.98 -5.16 2.23
CA LEU A 298 39.61 -6.25 3.15
C LEU A 298 40.80 -6.89 3.90
N ASN A 299 42.05 -6.61 3.51
CA ASN A 299 43.27 -7.29 3.96
C ASN A 299 44.11 -6.58 5.04
N GLY A 300 43.61 -5.51 5.68
CA GLY A 300 44.37 -4.73 6.68
C GLY A 300 43.87 -4.90 8.13
N ASP A 301 44.77 -4.84 9.11
CA ASP A 301 44.46 -4.97 10.56
C ASP A 301 43.51 -3.87 11.09
N ILE A 302 43.54 -2.67 10.49
CA ILE A 302 42.66 -1.51 10.78
C ILE A 302 41.94 -1.08 9.48
N SER A 303 41.63 -2.05 8.63
CA SER A 303 41.17 -1.81 7.26
C SER A 303 39.97 -0.87 7.19
N LYS A 304 40.19 0.30 6.56
CA LYS A 304 39.13 1.10 5.96
C LYS A 304 38.61 0.33 4.75
N ILE A 305 37.45 -0.29 4.90
CA ILE A 305 36.77 -0.99 3.82
C ILE A 305 36.02 0.05 3.02
N ASN A 306 36.17 0.04 1.69
CA ASN A 306 35.36 0.85 0.79
C ASN A 306 34.64 -0.08 -0.17
N GLY A 307 33.32 0.05 -0.23
CA GLY A 307 32.45 -0.81 -1.01
C GLY A 307 31.36 -0.06 -1.77
N GLU A 308 30.94 -0.64 -2.88
CA GLU A 308 29.80 -0.24 -3.69
C GLU A 308 28.89 -1.46 -3.87
N ILE A 309 27.61 -1.32 -3.53
CA ILE A 309 26.58 -2.34 -3.72
C ILE A 309 25.52 -1.75 -4.65
N LEU A 310 25.34 -2.37 -5.82
CA LEU A 310 24.27 -2.03 -6.75
C LEU A 310 22.94 -2.56 -6.21
N LEU A 311 21.98 -1.67 -5.94
CA LEU A 311 20.68 -2.01 -5.38
C LEU A 311 19.59 -2.17 -6.46
N ASP A 312 19.70 -1.36 -7.51
CA ASP A 312 18.88 -1.41 -8.73
C ASP A 312 19.71 -0.97 -9.95
N SER A 313 19.11 -0.81 -11.13
CA SER A 313 19.85 -0.54 -12.37
C SER A 313 20.76 0.69 -12.30
N ASN A 314 20.42 1.71 -11.50
CA ASN A 314 21.12 2.99 -11.50
C ASN A 314 21.57 3.46 -10.11
N THR A 315 21.23 2.75 -9.04
CA THR A 315 21.45 3.22 -7.67
C THR A 315 22.40 2.31 -6.90
N LYS A 316 23.39 2.93 -6.24
CA LYS A 316 24.39 2.24 -5.43
C LYS A 316 24.31 2.67 -3.97
N ALA A 317 24.48 1.72 -3.06
CA ALA A 317 24.87 1.98 -1.69
C ALA A 317 26.39 2.01 -1.57
N LEU A 318 26.92 3.00 -0.87
CA LEU A 318 28.33 3.09 -0.51
C LEU A 318 28.54 2.51 0.88
N VAL A 319 29.53 1.65 1.04
CA VAL A 319 29.85 0.98 2.30
C VAL A 319 31.24 1.39 2.75
N ASN A 320 31.33 2.02 3.91
CA ASN A 320 32.58 2.38 4.55
C ASN A 320 32.70 1.60 5.86
N GLY A 321 33.66 0.69 5.96
CA GLY A 321 33.88 -0.12 7.16
C GLY A 321 35.15 0.26 7.92
N GLN A 322 35.10 0.25 9.25
CA GLN A 322 36.26 0.39 10.13
C GLN A 322 36.03 -0.42 11.41
N ASN A 323 37.01 -1.21 11.86
CA ASN A 323 36.92 -1.99 13.10
C ASN A 323 35.65 -2.89 13.23
N ASN A 324 35.14 -3.40 12.10
CA ASN A 324 33.90 -4.20 11.99
C ASN A 324 32.59 -3.43 12.20
N ASP A 325 32.66 -2.11 12.28
CA ASP A 325 31.52 -1.21 12.14
C ASP A 325 31.43 -0.73 10.70
N TYR A 326 30.23 -0.76 10.13
CA TYR A 326 30.00 -0.39 8.74
C TYR A 326 29.02 0.78 8.66
N ILE A 327 29.40 1.82 7.92
CA ILE A 327 28.53 2.93 7.55
C ILE A 327 28.09 2.69 6.11
N ILE A 328 26.80 2.46 5.93
CA ILE A 328 26.16 2.29 4.63
C ILE A 328 25.44 3.60 4.31
N THR A 329 25.78 4.22 3.19
CA THR A 329 25.13 5.43 2.70
C THR A 329 24.42 5.12 1.40
N TYR A 330 23.14 5.47 1.34
CA TYR A 330 22.31 5.28 0.16
C TYR A 330 21.56 6.57 -0.12
N ASN A 331 21.72 7.09 -1.33
CA ASN A 331 21.10 8.32 -1.80
C ASN A 331 20.39 8.00 -3.12
N LYS A 332 19.08 8.30 -3.19
CA LYS A 332 18.26 8.12 -4.37
C LYS A 332 17.20 9.21 -4.45
N ASP A 333 17.23 9.99 -5.51
CA ASP A 333 16.29 11.08 -5.76
C ASP A 333 16.20 12.03 -4.55
N THR A 334 15.07 12.03 -3.85
CA THR A 334 14.78 12.87 -2.68
C THR A 334 15.05 12.16 -1.34
N LEU A 335 15.57 10.93 -1.35
CA LEU A 335 15.77 10.09 -0.17
C LEU A 335 17.26 9.86 0.07
N ASN A 336 17.71 10.16 1.28
CA ASN A 336 19.07 9.89 1.74
C ASN A 336 19.02 9.05 3.02
N THR A 337 19.94 8.11 3.14
CA THR A 337 20.06 7.26 4.32
C THR A 337 21.52 7.11 4.72
N LYS A 338 21.76 7.07 6.03
CA LYS A 338 23.05 6.75 6.62
C LYS A 338 22.82 5.73 7.73
N THR A 339 23.22 4.50 7.46
CA THR A 339 23.01 3.36 8.34
C THR A 339 24.32 2.89 8.95
N LEU A 340 24.41 2.90 10.28
CA LEU A 340 25.41 2.21 11.06
C LEU A 340 24.99 0.75 11.23
N PHE A 341 25.85 -0.18 10.84
CA PHE A 341 25.68 -1.62 11.02
C PHE A 341 26.86 -2.19 11.81
N THR A 342 26.57 -2.69 13.01
CA THR A 342 27.53 -3.34 13.90
C THR A 342 27.01 -4.73 14.30
N ALA A 343 27.77 -5.46 15.12
CA ALA A 343 27.37 -6.77 15.61
C ALA A 343 26.02 -6.77 16.38
N ASN A 344 25.74 -5.70 17.15
CA ASN A 344 24.60 -5.66 18.07
C ASN A 344 23.60 -4.53 17.77
N LYS A 345 23.92 -3.66 16.80
CA LYS A 345 23.12 -2.47 16.51
C LYS A 345 22.97 -2.23 15.01
N ILE A 346 21.75 -1.90 14.60
CA ILE A 346 21.47 -1.24 13.33
C ILE A 346 20.84 0.11 13.68
N SER A 347 21.45 1.20 13.22
CA SER A 347 20.90 2.54 13.39
C SER A 347 20.91 3.26 12.05
N SER A 348 19.77 3.78 11.61
CA SER A 348 19.65 4.44 10.31
C SER A 348 19.03 5.82 10.47
N ILE A 349 19.78 6.84 10.07
CA ILE A 349 19.23 8.18 9.83
C ILE A 349 18.68 8.17 8.41
N ILE A 350 17.43 8.60 8.26
CA ILE A 350 16.69 8.63 7.00
C ILE A 350 16.18 10.04 6.80
N GLU A 351 16.56 10.67 5.71
CA GLU A 351 16.16 12.01 5.33
C GLU A 351 15.40 11.96 4.01
N TYR A 352 14.27 12.66 3.95
CA TYR A 352 13.40 12.65 2.78
C TYR A 352 12.89 14.06 2.50
N SER A 353 13.10 14.52 1.27
CA SER A 353 12.54 15.77 0.77
C SER A 353 11.16 15.48 0.18
N LYS A 354 10.11 15.80 0.93
CA LYS A 354 8.71 15.61 0.52
C LYS A 354 8.21 16.88 -0.16
N ASN A 355 7.82 16.74 -1.42
CA ASN A 355 7.09 17.79 -2.13
C ASN A 355 5.62 17.78 -1.71
N ASP A 356 4.96 18.92 -1.84
CA ASP A 356 3.51 19.06 -1.76
C ASP A 356 2.89 18.68 -0.40
N LEU A 357 3.70 18.56 0.66
CA LEU A 357 3.15 18.45 2.02
C LEU A 357 2.52 19.78 2.45
N LEU A 358 3.17 20.88 2.07
CA LEU A 358 2.67 22.25 2.14
C LEU A 358 2.73 22.83 0.73
N GLU A 359 1.70 23.56 0.33
CA GLU A 359 1.57 24.11 -1.03
C GLU A 359 2.80 24.94 -1.41
N GLY A 360 3.43 24.59 -2.55
CA GLY A 360 4.60 25.28 -3.08
C GLY A 360 5.90 25.09 -2.28
N LYS A 361 5.96 24.18 -1.31
CA LYS A 361 7.14 23.94 -0.46
C LYS A 361 7.63 22.50 -0.46
N VAL A 362 8.96 22.36 -0.37
CA VAL A 362 9.64 21.09 -0.16
C VAL A 362 10.00 20.97 1.32
N MET A 363 9.41 19.99 1.99
CA MET A 363 9.63 19.72 3.41
C MET A 363 10.74 18.69 3.61
N LYS A 364 11.73 18.98 4.47
CA LYS A 364 12.77 18.01 4.84
C LYS A 364 12.34 17.22 6.07
N LEU A 365 11.94 15.98 5.85
CA LEU A 365 11.57 15.06 6.92
C LEU A 365 12.78 14.22 7.32
N SER A 366 12.90 13.91 8.60
CA SER A 366 14.00 13.07 9.11
C SER A 366 13.53 12.09 10.18
N SER A 367 13.99 10.85 10.08
CA SER A 367 13.77 9.77 11.05
C SER A 367 15.09 9.13 11.44
N GLU A 368 15.20 8.73 12.70
CA GLU A 368 16.25 7.83 13.17
C GLU A 368 15.62 6.50 13.62
N LEU A 369 15.90 5.44 12.88
CA LEU A 369 15.55 4.08 13.25
C LEU A 369 16.69 3.44 14.03
N ILE A 370 16.39 2.82 15.17
CA ILE A 370 17.40 2.17 16.00
C ILE A 370 16.88 0.78 16.39
N LEU A 371 17.62 -0.26 16.03
CA LEU A 371 17.48 -1.60 16.58
C LEU A 371 18.75 -1.93 17.37
N GLU A 372 18.61 -2.07 18.69
CA GLU A 372 19.70 -2.42 19.60
C GLU A 372 19.16 -3.39 20.65
N ASN A 373 19.80 -4.56 20.80
CA ASN A 373 19.36 -5.60 21.74
C ASN A 373 17.86 -5.97 21.60
N ASN A 374 17.39 -6.14 20.36
CA ASN A 374 15.99 -6.39 19.99
C ASN A 374 14.98 -5.29 20.36
N ASN A 375 15.44 -4.13 20.85
CA ASN A 375 14.60 -2.97 21.08
C ASN A 375 14.61 -2.08 19.84
N PHE A 376 13.44 -1.91 19.20
CA PHE A 376 13.26 -1.05 18.05
C PHE A 376 12.68 0.31 18.45
N LYS A 377 13.32 1.38 18.02
CA LYS A 377 12.85 2.76 18.18
C LYS A 377 12.78 3.44 16.82
N ASN A 378 11.73 4.23 16.62
CA ASN A 378 11.60 5.17 15.51
C ASN A 378 11.52 6.57 16.13
N LEU A 379 12.56 7.38 15.97
CA LEU A 379 12.65 8.72 16.50
C LEU A 379 12.44 9.73 15.37
N ASN A 380 11.60 10.74 15.58
CA ASN A 380 11.53 11.86 14.65
C ASN A 380 12.71 12.82 14.88
N ARG A 381 13.39 13.17 13.79
CA ARG A 381 14.50 14.13 13.74
C ARG A 381 14.20 15.33 12.84
N THR A 382 12.97 15.44 12.35
CA THR A 382 12.46 16.56 11.54
C THR A 382 12.56 17.84 12.36
N VAL A 383 13.14 18.88 11.77
CA VAL A 383 13.23 20.22 12.37
C VAL A 383 12.42 21.15 11.49
N LEU A 384 11.41 21.78 12.08
CA LEU A 384 10.51 22.71 11.40
C LEU A 384 10.88 24.14 11.73
N THR A 385 10.87 24.99 10.72
CA THR A 385 10.88 26.45 10.85
C THR A 385 9.55 26.95 11.41
N ASP A 386 9.54 28.16 11.99
CA ASP A 386 8.29 28.73 12.53
C ASP A 386 7.24 29.03 11.45
N GLU A 387 7.70 29.32 10.23
CA GLU A 387 6.82 29.46 9.07
C GLU A 387 6.15 28.13 8.71
N GLU A 388 6.92 27.03 8.64
CA GLU A 388 6.37 25.68 8.37
C GLU A 388 5.38 25.24 9.45
N LYS A 389 5.68 25.51 10.74
CA LYS A 389 4.74 25.26 11.84
C LYS A 389 3.43 26.02 11.65
N THR A 390 3.51 27.31 11.30
CA THR A 390 2.32 28.15 11.06
C THR A 390 1.48 27.62 9.91
N LEU A 391 2.12 27.21 8.81
CA LEU A 391 1.43 26.64 7.65
C LEU A 391 0.81 25.27 7.95
N LEU A 392 1.50 24.42 8.72
CA LEU A 392 0.94 23.13 9.17
C LEU A 392 -0.28 23.32 10.07
N THR A 393 -0.24 24.28 11.01
CA THR A 393 -1.41 24.60 11.84
C THR A 393 -2.60 25.02 10.98
N LYS A 394 -2.39 25.93 10.01
CA LYS A 394 -3.45 26.33 9.06
C LYS A 394 -3.98 25.15 8.25
N LYS A 395 -3.10 24.25 7.81
CA LYS A 395 -3.49 23.02 7.09
C LYS A 395 -4.35 22.13 7.98
N ILE A 396 -3.96 21.89 9.23
CA ILE A 396 -4.73 21.08 10.20
C ILE A 396 -6.11 21.71 10.45
N GLU A 397 -6.19 23.02 10.63
CA GLU A 397 -7.47 23.71 10.81
C GLU A 397 -8.35 23.57 9.56
N ASN A 398 -7.78 23.67 8.36
CA ASN A 398 -8.50 23.45 7.11
C ASN A 398 -9.00 21.99 7.00
N LEU A 399 -8.17 21.00 7.31
CA LEU A 399 -8.56 19.59 7.35
C LEU A 399 -9.71 19.35 8.35
N ARG A 400 -9.63 19.91 9.56
CA ARG A 400 -10.67 19.77 10.59
C ARG A 400 -11.97 20.46 10.21
N ASN A 401 -11.91 21.62 9.59
CA ASN A 401 -13.09 22.44 9.34
C ASN A 401 -13.69 22.19 7.96
N ASN A 402 -12.89 22.21 6.90
CA ASN A 402 -13.40 22.12 5.53
C ASN A 402 -13.56 20.68 5.07
N ASN A 403 -12.52 19.84 5.20
CA ASN A 403 -12.59 18.45 4.71
C ASN A 403 -13.62 17.63 5.49
N TYR A 404 -13.70 17.81 6.81
CA TYR A 404 -14.76 17.17 7.61
C TYR A 404 -16.16 17.56 7.11
N GLN A 405 -16.41 18.85 6.87
CA GLN A 405 -17.71 19.33 6.37
C GLN A 405 -18.01 18.82 4.97
N GLN A 406 -16.99 18.69 4.10
CA GLN A 406 -17.15 18.06 2.78
C GLN A 406 -17.54 16.59 2.89
N ILE A 407 -16.91 15.82 3.78
CA ILE A 407 -17.27 14.41 4.03
C ILE A 407 -18.72 14.31 4.52
N MET A 408 -19.13 15.18 5.46
CA MET A 408 -20.49 15.17 6.00
C MET A 408 -21.54 15.61 4.96
N THR A 409 -21.25 16.66 4.18
CA THR A 409 -22.14 17.14 3.11
C THR A 409 -22.34 16.04 2.06
N LYS A 410 -21.26 15.36 1.65
CA LYS A 410 -21.36 14.24 0.72
C LYS A 410 -22.17 13.08 1.29
N TYR A 411 -21.98 12.74 2.56
CA TYR A 411 -22.79 11.73 3.24
C TYR A 411 -24.29 12.08 3.24
N GLU A 412 -24.64 13.33 3.54
CA GLU A 412 -26.03 13.80 3.51
C GLU A 412 -26.63 13.73 2.11
N GLU A 413 -25.88 14.11 1.08
CA GLU A 413 -26.28 13.99 -0.33
C GLU A 413 -26.49 12.53 -0.75
N ASP A 414 -25.53 11.66 -0.44
CA ASP A 414 -25.60 10.23 -0.76
C ASP A 414 -26.79 9.56 -0.05
N ASN A 415 -27.03 9.89 1.24
CA ASN A 415 -28.18 9.35 1.98
C ASN A 415 -29.52 9.84 1.40
N LYS A 416 -29.61 11.10 0.97
CA LYS A 416 -30.82 11.64 0.31
C LYS A 416 -31.09 10.94 -1.03
N ASN A 417 -30.05 10.63 -1.80
CA ASN A 417 -30.17 9.88 -3.03
C ASN A 417 -30.68 8.45 -2.76
N ILE A 418 -30.13 7.78 -1.75
CA ILE A 418 -30.60 6.45 -1.31
C ILE A 418 -32.07 6.51 -0.85
N GLU A 419 -32.47 7.50 -0.05
CA GLU A 419 -33.87 7.68 0.36
C GLU A 419 -34.81 7.86 -0.83
N THR A 420 -34.39 8.64 -1.84
CA THR A 420 -35.16 8.82 -3.07
C THR A 420 -35.32 7.50 -3.84
N LEU A 421 -34.27 6.67 -3.90
CA LEU A 421 -34.34 5.34 -4.53
C LEU A 421 -35.30 4.42 -3.76
N ILE A 422 -35.22 4.40 -2.43
CA ILE A 422 -36.14 3.64 -1.56
C ILE A 422 -37.60 4.06 -1.80
N ASP A 423 -37.88 5.36 -1.80
CA ASP A 423 -39.23 5.90 -2.02
C ASP A 423 -39.79 5.50 -3.39
N ASN A 424 -38.96 5.55 -4.44
CA ASN A 424 -39.36 5.12 -5.79
C ASN A 424 -39.73 3.64 -5.83
N VAL A 425 -38.98 2.78 -5.15
CA VAL A 425 -39.26 1.35 -5.09
C VAL A 425 -40.54 1.07 -4.28
N TYR A 426 -40.74 1.74 -3.14
CA TYR A 426 -41.98 1.65 -2.36
C TYR A 426 -43.19 2.14 -3.14
N ALA A 427 -43.05 3.17 -3.98
CA ALA A 427 -44.13 3.62 -4.85
C ALA A 427 -44.58 2.51 -5.83
N GLN A 428 -43.65 1.74 -6.40
CA GLN A 428 -44.00 0.59 -7.26
C GLN A 428 -44.68 -0.53 -6.47
N LYS A 429 -44.19 -0.85 -5.25
CA LYS A 429 -44.86 -1.81 -4.36
C LYS A 429 -46.30 -1.41 -4.06
N ASN A 430 -46.50 -0.13 -3.72
CA ASN A 430 -47.83 0.43 -3.42
C ASN A 430 -48.79 0.37 -4.61
N LYS A 431 -48.31 0.53 -5.86
CA LYS A 431 -49.13 0.32 -7.07
C LYS A 431 -49.64 -1.13 -7.13
N LEU A 432 -48.77 -2.12 -6.89
CA LEU A 432 -49.14 -3.53 -6.89
C LEU A 432 -50.05 -3.91 -5.71
N ASP A 433 -49.84 -3.34 -4.52
CA ASP A 433 -50.74 -3.49 -3.37
C ASP A 433 -52.15 -2.98 -3.67
N LYS A 434 -52.24 -1.79 -4.26
CA LYS A 434 -53.52 -1.23 -4.69
C LYS A 434 -54.19 -2.11 -5.75
N LEU A 435 -53.47 -2.55 -6.77
CA LEU A 435 -54.02 -3.43 -7.80
C LEU A 435 -54.57 -4.73 -7.21
N GLN A 436 -53.82 -5.39 -6.32
CA GLN A 436 -54.29 -6.62 -5.66
C GLN A 436 -55.54 -6.40 -4.82
N ARG A 437 -55.58 -5.32 -4.03
CA ARG A 437 -56.75 -4.97 -3.23
C ARG A 437 -57.97 -4.68 -4.11
N ASP A 438 -57.79 -3.90 -5.17
CA ASP A 438 -58.86 -3.55 -6.10
C ASP A 438 -59.37 -4.81 -6.84
N LEU A 439 -58.49 -5.78 -7.18
CA LEU A 439 -58.87 -7.09 -7.73
C LEU A 439 -59.77 -7.89 -6.80
N LEU A 440 -59.41 -7.97 -5.51
CA LEU A 440 -60.16 -8.73 -4.50
C LEU A 440 -61.48 -8.05 -4.08
N SER A 441 -61.63 -6.74 -4.32
CA SER A 441 -62.87 -6.02 -4.03
C SER A 441 -63.94 -6.26 -5.10
N LEU A 442 -65.08 -6.85 -4.70
CA LEU A 442 -66.22 -7.11 -5.60
C LEU A 442 -66.85 -5.84 -6.16
N GLY A 443 -66.90 -4.75 -5.38
CA GLY A 443 -67.55 -3.50 -5.77
C GLY A 443 -66.65 -2.52 -6.51
N THR A 444 -65.35 -2.80 -6.63
CA THR A 444 -64.38 -1.89 -7.25
C THR A 444 -64.12 -2.28 -8.70
N ILE A 445 -64.52 -1.41 -9.63
CA ILE A 445 -64.09 -1.50 -11.03
C ILE A 445 -62.69 -0.88 -11.15
N ILE A 446 -61.76 -1.64 -11.71
CA ILE A 446 -60.36 -1.24 -11.80
C ILE A 446 -60.17 -0.41 -13.07
N THR A 447 -59.66 0.81 -12.92
CA THR A 447 -59.19 1.60 -14.05
C THR A 447 -57.72 1.29 -14.31
N THR A 448 -57.42 0.67 -15.44
CA THR A 448 -56.04 0.56 -15.94
C THR A 448 -55.76 1.77 -16.81
N GLY A 449 -54.66 2.48 -16.56
CA GLY A 449 -54.22 3.58 -17.41
C GLY A 449 -54.09 3.11 -18.86
N GLN A 450 -54.55 3.94 -19.79
CA GLN A 450 -54.39 3.71 -21.23
C GLN A 450 -52.90 3.52 -21.55
N PRO A 451 -52.51 2.59 -22.44
CA PRO A 451 -51.10 2.41 -22.78
C PRO A 451 -50.55 3.73 -23.30
N ALA A 452 -49.44 4.19 -22.72
CA ALA A 452 -48.72 5.34 -23.26
C ALA A 452 -48.37 5.01 -24.72
N THR A 453 -48.98 5.74 -25.65
CA THR A 453 -48.54 5.78 -27.04
C THR A 453 -47.06 6.12 -27.05
N ALA A 454 -46.29 5.37 -27.85
CA ALA A 454 -44.88 5.62 -28.10
C ALA A 454 -44.62 7.13 -28.23
N ILE A 455 -43.77 7.66 -27.35
CA ILE A 455 -43.29 9.03 -27.44
C ILE A 455 -42.45 9.09 -28.70
N ASN A 456 -43.03 9.63 -29.77
CA ASN A 456 -42.26 10.14 -30.89
C ASN A 456 -41.50 11.37 -30.41
N GLU A 457 -40.22 11.43 -30.77
CA GLU A 457 -39.32 12.56 -30.56
C GLU A 457 -39.96 13.88 -31.03
N ASN A 458 -39.93 14.86 -30.12
CA ASN A 458 -40.00 16.33 -30.30
C ASN A 458 -41.02 16.99 -29.38
N ASP A 459 -40.61 17.24 -28.14
CA ASP A 459 -40.79 18.54 -27.47
C ASP A 459 -39.98 18.56 -26.17
N SER A 460 -38.69 18.90 -26.28
CA SER A 460 -37.88 19.27 -25.12
C SER A 460 -38.10 20.75 -24.81
N GLN A 461 -39.00 21.06 -23.89
CA GLN A 461 -38.97 22.33 -23.17
C GLN A 461 -38.55 22.09 -21.72
N ASN A 462 -37.30 22.51 -21.46
CA ASN A 462 -36.76 23.04 -20.20
C ASN A 462 -37.20 22.39 -18.89
N ASN A 463 -36.27 21.63 -18.30
CA ASN A 463 -35.69 21.96 -17.00
C ASN A 463 -34.36 21.21 -16.84
N ASN A 464 -33.32 21.74 -17.49
CA ASN A 464 -31.94 21.34 -17.24
C ASN A 464 -31.34 22.42 -16.31
N SER A 465 -31.35 22.18 -14.99
CA SER A 465 -30.56 23.00 -14.07
C SER A 465 -29.10 22.70 -14.32
N THR A 466 -28.51 23.53 -15.18
CA THR A 466 -27.08 23.54 -15.47
C THR A 466 -26.36 23.90 -14.18
N ILE A 467 -25.64 22.94 -13.60
CA ILE A 467 -24.71 23.16 -12.49
C ILE A 467 -23.57 24.01 -13.05
N ASN A 468 -23.50 25.26 -12.62
CA ASN A 468 -22.40 26.16 -12.92
C ASN A 468 -21.17 25.72 -12.10
N ILE A 469 -20.24 25.04 -12.75
CA ILE A 469 -18.88 24.80 -12.23
C ILE A 469 -18.14 26.14 -12.34
N LEU A 470 -18.03 26.86 -11.23
CA LEU A 470 -17.14 28.02 -11.17
C LEU A 470 -15.71 27.53 -10.88
N ASN A 471 -14.92 27.40 -11.94
CA ASN A 471 -13.47 27.29 -11.88
C ASN A 471 -12.90 28.59 -11.27
N ASN A 472 -12.21 28.48 -10.14
CA ASN A 472 -11.37 29.57 -9.64
C ASN A 472 -9.98 29.46 -10.29
N SER A 473 -9.61 30.45 -11.10
CA SER A 473 -8.24 30.66 -11.56
C SER A 473 -7.93 32.15 -11.48
N ASN A 474 -6.84 32.47 -10.79
CA ASN A 474 -6.30 33.80 -10.53
C ASN A 474 -6.17 34.68 -11.77
N SER A 475 -6.45 35.99 -11.65
CA SER A 475 -5.54 37.10 -12.03
C SER A 475 -6.22 38.49 -11.96
N SER A 476 -5.61 39.36 -11.14
CA SER A 476 -5.31 40.80 -11.38
C SER A 476 -6.40 41.90 -11.43
N ASN A 477 -6.29 42.80 -10.44
CA ASN A 477 -6.40 44.27 -10.47
C ASN A 477 -7.49 44.99 -11.30
N THR A 478 -8.27 45.85 -10.64
CA THR A 478 -8.06 47.32 -10.65
C THR A 478 -9.03 48.06 -9.71
N ASN A 479 -8.52 49.17 -9.16
CA ASN A 479 -9.17 50.12 -8.24
C ASN A 479 -10.43 50.79 -8.80
N ALA A 480 -11.39 51.15 -7.93
CA ALA A 480 -11.93 52.52 -7.82
C ALA A 480 -13.01 52.64 -6.71
N GLU A 481 -12.63 53.36 -5.66
CA GLU A 481 -13.35 54.46 -4.99
C GLU A 481 -14.89 54.49 -4.78
N ASN A 482 -15.19 54.82 -3.51
CA ASN A 482 -16.15 55.81 -3.00
C ASN A 482 -17.54 55.38 -2.47
N GLN A 483 -17.66 55.58 -1.14
CA GLN A 483 -18.64 56.42 -0.40
C GLN A 483 -20.13 56.25 -0.77
N ASN A 484 -21.07 56.01 0.15
CA ASN A 484 -21.34 56.81 1.35
C ASN A 484 -22.42 56.14 2.23
N THR A 485 -22.24 56.25 3.54
CA THR A 485 -23.23 56.51 4.63
C THR A 485 -24.65 55.91 4.62
N SER A 486 -25.02 55.22 5.71
CA SER A 486 -25.94 55.78 6.73
C SER A 486 -26.05 54.87 7.99
N LYS A 487 -26.19 55.54 9.15
CA LYS A 487 -26.46 55.07 10.52
C LYS A 487 -27.89 54.47 10.60
N ASN A 488 -28.36 53.70 11.60
CA ASN A 488 -28.12 53.74 13.03
C ASN A 488 -28.77 52.52 13.75
N SER A 489 -28.13 52.09 14.85
CA SER A 489 -28.65 51.57 16.14
C SER A 489 -29.71 50.45 16.23
N SER A 490 -29.32 49.35 16.91
CA SER A 490 -29.90 48.96 18.21
C SER A 490 -29.05 47.86 18.88
N LYS A 491 -28.48 48.17 20.05
CA LYS A 491 -27.92 47.22 21.02
C LYS A 491 -29.07 46.70 21.88
N ASN A 492 -29.12 45.41 22.20
CA ASN A 492 -28.85 45.02 23.60
C ASN A 492 -28.54 43.53 23.76
N SER A 493 -27.56 43.28 24.63
CA SER A 493 -27.16 41.99 25.18
C SER A 493 -28.22 41.41 26.10
N ASN A 494 -28.28 40.08 26.20
CA ASN A 494 -28.54 39.44 27.49
C ASN A 494 -27.80 38.10 27.58
N ARG A 495 -26.77 38.10 28.42
CA ARG A 495 -26.21 36.90 29.06
C ARG A 495 -27.17 36.47 30.17
N ILE A 496 -27.48 35.18 30.27
CA ILE A 496 -27.87 34.56 31.55
C ILE A 496 -27.02 33.29 31.72
N ASN A 497 -26.23 33.34 32.79
CA ASN A 497 -25.51 32.24 33.46
C ASN A 497 -26.51 31.71 34.53
N ILE A 498 -26.56 30.45 34.97
CA ILE A 498 -25.69 29.72 35.91
C ILE A 498 -26.40 28.37 36.16
N GLY A 499 -25.70 27.28 36.50
CA GLY A 499 -26.42 26.12 37.07
C GLY A 499 -25.70 24.91 37.66
N GLN A 500 -24.58 25.10 38.38
CA GLN A 500 -23.86 24.15 39.26
C GLN A 500 -23.05 23.00 38.65
#